data_AF-A0A0J9SLA7-F1
#
_entry.id   AF-A0A0J9SLA7-F1
#
_cell.length_a   1.000
_cell.length_b   1.000
_cell.length_c   1.000
_cell.angle_alpha   90.00
_cell.angle_beta   90.00
_cell.angle_gamma   90.00
#
_symmetry.space_group_name_H-M   'P 1'
#
loop_
_entity.id
_entity.type
_entity.pdbx_description
1 polymer ?
#
loop_
_entity_poly.entity_id
_entity_poly.type
_entity_poly.pdbx_seq_one_letter_code
_entity_poly.pdbx_strand_id
1 'polypeptide(L)'
;NNLNDFSAYFERCEKLSSIRKYKNVKITCAKLLKYLESETISRNTDKYDVCMLLNFWVYSRLFNVLNPKGINVVNIAYGELQQIWNDFIDNKLRKPENETCKPIHNLALYNDWKERKELYEHYVDYDDFSKTLVGWPERCKEFYKYVESK
;
A
#
# COMPACT_ATOMS: atom_id res chain seq x y z
N ASN A 1 5.84 -6.29 20.37
CA ASN A 1 5.97 -6.72 18.96
C ASN A 1 6.65 -8.07 18.88
N ASN A 2 5.86 -9.13 18.94
CA ASN A 2 6.37 -10.50 19.00
C ASN A 2 6.70 -10.97 17.58
N LEU A 3 7.98 -11.21 17.30
CA LEU A 3 8.47 -11.69 15.99
C LEU A 3 7.86 -13.05 15.59
N ASN A 4 7.37 -13.83 16.57
CA ASN A 4 6.68 -15.10 16.33
C ASN A 4 5.35 -14.95 15.57
N ASP A 5 4.70 -13.79 15.65
CA ASP A 5 3.42 -13.52 14.97
C ASP A 5 3.59 -13.20 13.47
N PHE A 6 4.84 -13.05 13.02
CA PHE A 6 5.17 -12.76 11.61
C PHE A 6 5.83 -13.93 10.88
N SER A 7 6.24 -14.99 11.58
CA SER A 7 7.07 -16.07 11.01
C SER A 7 6.42 -16.74 9.80
N ALA A 8 5.13 -17.08 9.89
CA ALA A 8 4.37 -17.72 8.81
C ALA A 8 4.27 -16.84 7.54
N TYR A 9 4.15 -15.52 7.70
CA TYR A 9 4.15 -14.60 6.56
C TYR A 9 5.55 -14.40 5.99
N PHE A 10 6.58 -14.33 6.83
CA PHE A 10 7.96 -14.26 6.39
C PHE A 10 8.32 -15.46 5.50
N GLU A 11 7.98 -16.69 5.91
CA GLU A 11 8.24 -17.89 5.10
C GLU A 11 7.60 -17.83 3.71
N ARG A 12 6.38 -17.30 3.59
CA ARG A 12 5.76 -17.05 2.28
C ARG A 12 6.54 -16.02 1.48
N CYS A 13 6.97 -14.93 2.12
CA CYS A 13 7.74 -13.87 1.50
C CYS A 13 9.21 -14.25 1.20
N GLU A 14 9.76 -15.30 1.80
CA GLU A 14 11.10 -15.85 1.48
C GLU A 14 11.13 -16.49 0.08
N LYS A 15 9.97 -16.85 -0.50
CA LYS A 15 9.87 -17.39 -1.86
C LYS A 15 10.20 -16.37 -2.95
N LEU A 16 10.30 -15.08 -2.63
CA LEU A 16 10.61 -14.01 -3.57
C LEU A 16 12.09 -14.02 -3.95
N SER A 17 12.42 -14.63 -5.10
CA SER A 17 13.79 -14.79 -5.57
C SER A 17 14.51 -13.47 -5.80
N SER A 18 13.85 -12.48 -6.39
CA SER A 18 14.47 -11.20 -6.74
C SER A 18 14.82 -10.35 -5.52
N ILE A 19 14.15 -10.59 -4.38
CA ILE A 19 14.31 -9.78 -3.18
C ILE A 19 14.81 -10.53 -1.94
N ARG A 20 15.21 -11.80 -2.09
CA ARG A 20 15.62 -12.70 -0.99
C ARG A 20 16.63 -12.06 -0.02
N LYS A 21 17.52 -11.21 -0.54
CA LYS A 21 18.55 -10.48 0.22
C LYS A 21 18.08 -9.18 0.90
N TYR A 22 16.90 -8.65 0.57
CA TYR A 22 16.39 -7.38 1.09
C TYR A 22 15.39 -7.60 2.21
N LYS A 23 15.88 -7.63 3.46
CA LYS A 23 15.08 -7.81 4.66
C LYS A 23 13.88 -6.84 4.74
N ASN A 24 14.07 -5.58 4.33
CA ASN A 24 13.00 -4.57 4.36
C ASN A 24 11.86 -4.87 3.39
N VAL A 25 12.14 -5.45 2.23
CA VAL A 25 11.09 -5.83 1.29
C VAL A 25 10.30 -7.04 1.81
N LYS A 26 10.99 -8.01 2.43
CA LYS A 26 10.34 -9.13 3.12
C LYS A 26 9.44 -8.67 4.26
N ILE A 27 9.90 -7.69 5.06
CA ILE A 27 9.09 -7.05 6.10
C ILE A 27 7.83 -6.40 5.49
N THR A 28 7.95 -5.68 4.38
CA THR A 28 6.80 -5.07 3.68
C THR A 28 5.81 -6.13 3.21
N CYS A 29 6.29 -7.20 2.57
CA CYS A 29 5.46 -8.32 2.15
C CYS A 29 4.73 -8.97 3.35
N ALA A 30 5.43 -9.24 4.44
CA ALA A 30 4.83 -9.87 5.62
C ALA A 30 3.76 -8.98 6.27
N LYS A 31 4.00 -7.66 6.33
CA LYS A 31 3.00 -6.68 6.80
C LYS A 31 1.77 -6.62 5.91
N LEU A 32 1.96 -6.65 4.58
CA LEU A 32 0.87 -6.72 3.61
C LEU A 32 0.01 -7.96 3.86
N LEU A 33 0.61 -9.16 3.93
CA LEU A 33 -0.16 -10.39 4.12
C LEU A 33 -0.92 -10.40 5.45
N LYS A 34 -0.28 -9.92 6.52
CA LYS A 34 -0.93 -9.77 7.83
C LYS A 34 -2.14 -8.85 7.76
N TYR A 35 -2.00 -7.68 7.13
CA TYR A 35 -3.08 -6.72 6.98
C TYR A 35 -4.28 -7.31 6.21
N LEU A 36 -4.03 -8.04 5.13
CA LEU A 36 -5.08 -8.69 4.35
C LEU A 36 -5.81 -9.80 5.13
N GLU A 37 -5.12 -10.46 6.06
CA GLU A 37 -5.72 -11.48 6.93
C GLU A 37 -6.52 -10.85 8.07
N SER A 38 -5.98 -9.82 8.75
CA SER A 38 -6.60 -9.21 9.93
C SER A 38 -7.77 -8.30 9.61
N GLU A 39 -7.74 -7.60 8.48
CA GLU A 39 -8.77 -6.62 8.14
C GLU A 39 -9.80 -7.20 7.17
N THR A 40 -11.07 -6.88 7.40
CA THR A 40 -12.14 -7.06 6.41
C THR A 40 -12.33 -5.73 5.69
N ILE A 41 -11.94 -5.68 4.42
CA ILE A 41 -11.91 -4.42 3.66
C ILE A 41 -13.23 -4.30 2.91
N SER A 42 -14.16 -3.51 3.45
CA SER A 42 -15.47 -3.27 2.83
C SER A 42 -15.39 -2.11 1.85
N ARG A 43 -15.34 -2.40 0.54
CA ARG A 43 -15.31 -1.36 -0.50
C ARG A 43 -16.57 -0.49 -0.57
N ASN A 44 -17.65 -0.88 0.09
CA ASN A 44 -18.96 -0.24 -0.03
C ASN A 44 -19.23 0.82 1.06
N THR A 45 -18.35 0.94 2.06
CA THR A 45 -18.57 1.82 3.22
C THR A 45 -17.53 2.91 3.38
N ASP A 46 -16.39 2.76 2.71
CA ASP A 46 -15.27 3.67 2.88
C ASP A 46 -15.39 4.87 1.95
N LYS A 47 -15.08 6.06 2.49
CA LYS A 47 -15.10 7.34 1.76
C LYS A 47 -14.11 7.34 0.58
N TYR A 48 -13.07 6.53 0.67
CA TYR A 48 -12.00 6.40 -0.31
C TYR A 48 -11.61 4.93 -0.48
N ASP A 49 -11.00 4.60 -1.62
CA ASP A 49 -10.49 3.26 -1.90
C ASP A 49 -9.23 2.97 -1.06
N VAL A 50 -9.41 2.22 0.02
CA VAL A 50 -8.34 1.72 0.91
C VAL A 50 -7.35 0.82 0.16
N CYS A 51 -7.80 0.09 -0.86
CA CYS A 51 -6.94 -0.77 -1.66
C CYS A 51 -5.98 0.03 -2.54
N MET A 52 -6.40 1.20 -3.02
CA MET A 52 -5.51 2.12 -3.72
C MET A 52 -4.40 2.63 -2.80
N LEU A 53 -4.72 3.03 -1.56
CA LEU A 53 -3.70 3.42 -0.56
C LEU A 53 -2.73 2.28 -0.25
N LEU A 54 -3.25 1.07 -0.02
CA LEU A 54 -2.41 -0.10 0.26
C LEU A 54 -1.44 -0.38 -0.89
N ASN A 55 -1.91 -0.30 -2.14
CA ASN A 55 -1.08 -0.50 -3.32
C ASN A 55 0.04 0.56 -3.43
N PHE A 56 -0.29 1.84 -3.26
CA PHE A 56 0.72 2.91 -3.24
C PHE A 56 1.71 2.76 -2.08
N TRP A 57 1.25 2.37 -0.91
CA TRP A 57 2.11 2.13 0.26
C TRP A 57 3.08 0.97 0.00
N VAL A 58 2.60 -0.17 -0.52
CA VAL A 58 3.46 -1.31 -0.85
C VAL A 58 4.49 -0.92 -1.91
N TYR A 59 4.04 -0.34 -3.04
CA TYR A 59 4.94 -0.01 -4.15
C TYR A 59 5.98 1.03 -3.75
N SER A 60 5.60 2.08 -3.00
CA SER A 60 6.55 3.08 -2.51
C SER A 60 7.62 2.49 -1.59
N ARG A 61 7.27 1.52 -0.73
CA ARG A 61 8.24 0.80 0.10
C ARG A 61 9.22 -0.03 -0.73
N LEU A 62 8.74 -0.73 -1.75
CA LEU A 62 9.60 -1.49 -2.67
C LEU A 62 10.53 -0.54 -3.43
N PHE A 63 9.97 0.52 -4.02
CA PHE A 63 10.71 1.52 -4.76
C PHE A 63 11.83 2.15 -3.92
N ASN A 64 11.53 2.58 -2.69
CA ASN A 64 12.53 3.23 -1.83
C ASN A 64 13.72 2.31 -1.49
N VAL A 65 13.52 1.00 -1.43
CA VAL A 65 14.58 0.03 -1.13
C VAL A 65 15.35 -0.39 -2.39
N LEU A 66 14.64 -0.57 -3.51
CA LEU A 66 15.17 -1.25 -4.69
C LEU A 66 15.54 -0.31 -5.83
N ASN A 67 14.98 0.91 -5.90
CA ASN A 67 15.27 1.86 -6.97
C ASN A 67 16.77 2.19 -7.12
N PRO A 68 17.60 2.26 -6.05
CA PRO A 68 19.06 2.40 -6.20
C PRO A 68 19.75 1.26 -6.97
N LYS A 69 19.05 0.15 -7.22
CA LYS A 69 19.50 -1.00 -8.01
C LYS A 69 18.91 -1.02 -9.43
N GLY A 70 18.09 -0.03 -9.77
CA GLY A 70 17.46 0.13 -11.06
C GLY A 70 15.96 -0.15 -11.04
N ILE A 71 15.21 0.59 -11.85
CA ILE A 71 13.75 0.47 -11.96
C ILE A 71 13.29 -0.95 -12.35
N ASN A 72 14.07 -1.63 -13.19
CA ASN A 72 13.77 -3.02 -13.58
C ASN A 72 13.75 -3.96 -12.37
N VAL A 73 14.60 -3.73 -11.37
CA VAL A 73 14.60 -4.53 -10.12
C VAL A 73 13.35 -4.27 -9.31
N VAL A 74 12.88 -3.02 -9.25
CA VAL A 74 11.60 -2.66 -8.61
C VAL A 74 10.44 -3.38 -9.30
N ASN A 75 10.41 -3.36 -10.63
CA ASN A 75 9.32 -3.92 -11.42
C ASN A 75 9.25 -5.45 -11.30
N ILE A 76 10.40 -6.14 -11.34
CA ILE A 76 10.48 -7.59 -11.11
C ILE A 76 10.01 -7.92 -9.69
N ALA A 77 10.50 -7.20 -8.68
CA ALA A 77 10.11 -7.42 -7.29
C ALA A 77 8.62 -7.19 -7.05
N TYR A 78 8.04 -6.17 -7.68
CA TYR A 78 6.61 -5.92 -7.59
C TYR A 78 5.82 -7.04 -8.29
N GLY A 79 6.23 -7.48 -9.47
CA GLY A 79 5.59 -8.61 -10.17
C GLY A 79 5.61 -9.91 -9.37
N GLU A 80 6.74 -10.27 -8.76
CA GLU A 80 6.81 -11.43 -7.86
C GLU A 80 5.91 -11.24 -6.62
N LEU A 81 5.87 -10.03 -6.04
CA LEU A 81 4.99 -9.74 -4.90
C LEU A 81 3.51 -9.85 -5.26
N GLN A 82 3.12 -9.42 -6.47
CA GLN A 82 1.74 -9.57 -6.96
C GLN A 82 1.30 -11.03 -7.04
N GLN A 83 2.21 -11.93 -7.45
CA GLN A 83 1.92 -13.38 -7.47
C GLN A 83 1.64 -13.90 -6.07
N ILE A 84 2.46 -13.54 -5.08
CA ILE A 84 2.25 -13.95 -3.68
C ILE A 84 0.97 -13.34 -3.11
N TRP A 85 0.71 -12.07 -3.42
CA TRP A 85 -0.50 -11.38 -2.95
C TRP A 85 -1.75 -12.08 -3.49
N ASN A 86 -1.81 -12.37 -4.79
CA ASN A 86 -2.93 -13.10 -5.39
C ASN A 86 -3.07 -14.53 -4.83
N ASP A 87 -1.96 -15.29 -4.75
CA ASP A 87 -1.95 -16.63 -4.14
C ASP A 87 -2.49 -16.61 -2.70
N PHE A 88 -2.11 -15.60 -1.91
CA PHE A 88 -2.56 -15.47 -0.54
C PHE A 88 -4.08 -15.21 -0.47
N ILE A 89 -4.61 -14.38 -1.35
CA ILE A 89 -6.06 -14.15 -1.43
C ILE A 89 -6.78 -15.44 -1.82
N ASP A 90 -6.38 -16.05 -2.93
CA ASP A 90 -7.11 -17.16 -3.54
C ASP A 90 -7.01 -18.44 -2.71
N ASN A 91 -5.83 -18.76 -2.18
CA ASN A 91 -5.56 -20.05 -1.53
C ASN A 91 -5.65 -20.01 -0.01
N LYS A 92 -5.36 -18.87 0.63
CA LYS A 92 -5.32 -18.74 2.10
C LYS A 92 -6.54 -18.01 2.65
N LEU A 93 -6.87 -16.83 2.14
CA LEU A 93 -7.99 -16.05 2.65
C LEU A 93 -9.34 -16.59 2.15
N ARG A 94 -9.41 -17.01 0.88
CA ARG A 94 -10.65 -17.40 0.19
C ARG A 94 -11.76 -16.34 0.33
N LYS A 95 -11.38 -15.08 0.52
CA LYS A 95 -12.29 -13.94 0.64
C LYS A 95 -12.80 -13.56 -0.76
N PRO A 96 -14.07 -13.18 -0.91
CA PRO A 96 -14.56 -12.62 -2.17
C PRO A 96 -13.89 -11.27 -2.47
N GLU A 97 -13.85 -10.86 -3.75
CA GLU A 97 -13.09 -9.70 -4.21
C GLU A 97 -13.47 -8.37 -3.52
N ASN A 98 -14.71 -8.26 -3.05
CA ASN A 98 -15.26 -7.10 -2.38
C ASN A 98 -14.89 -6.99 -0.89
N GLU A 99 -14.24 -8.00 -0.32
CA GLU A 99 -13.84 -8.06 1.10
C GLU A 99 -12.31 -7.98 1.30
N THR A 100 -11.56 -7.76 0.22
CA THR A 100 -10.10 -7.67 0.26
C THR A 100 -9.53 -6.77 -0.85
N CYS A 101 -8.24 -6.52 -0.78
CA CYS A 101 -7.51 -5.72 -1.76
C CYS A 101 -6.70 -6.59 -2.69
N LYS A 102 -6.86 -6.38 -3.99
CA LYS A 102 -6.01 -6.99 -5.03
C LYS A 102 -4.88 -6.03 -5.43
N PRO A 103 -3.74 -6.54 -5.90
CA PRO A 103 -2.69 -5.71 -6.46
C PRO A 103 -3.15 -4.96 -7.71
N ILE A 104 -2.70 -3.71 -7.88
CA ILE A 104 -2.87 -2.95 -9.12
C ILE A 104 -1.78 -3.38 -10.11
N HIS A 105 -2.18 -4.18 -11.09
CA HIS A 105 -1.26 -4.85 -12.02
C HIS A 105 -0.29 -3.90 -12.73
N ASN A 106 -0.78 -2.76 -13.19
CA ASN A 106 -0.03 -1.81 -14.00
C ASN A 106 0.62 -0.66 -13.22
N LEU A 107 0.59 -0.68 -11.87
CA LEU A 107 1.14 0.40 -11.06
C LEU A 107 2.61 0.71 -11.40
N ALA A 108 3.40 -0.34 -11.63
CA ALA A 108 4.82 -0.25 -11.99
C ALA A 108 5.08 0.27 -13.42
N LEU A 109 4.05 0.39 -14.26
CA LEU A 109 4.15 0.91 -15.62
C LEU A 109 3.93 2.42 -15.68
N TYR A 110 3.39 3.02 -14.63
CA TYR A 110 3.15 4.45 -14.55
C TYR A 110 4.42 5.19 -14.15
N ASN A 111 5.00 5.95 -15.07
CA ASN A 111 6.14 6.81 -14.78
C ASN A 111 5.78 7.90 -13.76
N ASP A 112 4.51 8.30 -13.71
CA ASP A 112 3.91 9.33 -12.85
C ASP A 112 3.25 8.75 -11.58
N TRP A 113 3.64 7.54 -11.15
CA TRP A 113 3.00 6.87 -10.02
C TRP A 113 3.12 7.68 -8.71
N LYS A 114 4.17 8.49 -8.56
CA LYS A 114 4.38 9.32 -7.35
C LYS A 114 3.38 10.46 -7.30
N GLU A 115 3.19 11.15 -8.41
CA GLU A 115 2.24 12.22 -8.59
C GLU A 115 0.81 11.70 -8.40
N ARG A 116 0.51 10.51 -8.94
CA ARG A 116 -0.78 9.83 -8.70
C ARG A 116 -1.00 9.50 -7.23
N LYS A 117 0.04 9.01 -6.54
CA LYS A 117 -0.01 8.73 -5.11
C LYS A 117 -0.27 10.00 -4.31
N GLU A 118 0.48 11.06 -4.57
CA GLU A 118 0.38 12.34 -3.86
C GLU A 118 -0.99 12.99 -4.05
N LEU A 119 -1.49 13.01 -5.29
CA LEU A 119 -2.84 13.49 -5.61
C LEU A 119 -3.91 12.68 -4.88
N TYR A 120 -3.77 11.36 -4.84
CA TYR A 120 -4.74 10.50 -4.18
C TYR A 120 -4.72 10.68 -2.65
N GLU A 121 -3.54 10.73 -2.03
CA GLU A 121 -3.38 11.02 -0.60
C GLU A 121 -3.95 12.40 -0.24
N HIS A 122 -3.75 13.40 -1.11
CA HIS A 122 -4.35 14.73 -0.93
C HIS A 122 -5.89 14.67 -0.89
N TYR A 123 -6.53 13.93 -1.80
CA TYR A 123 -7.99 13.77 -1.80
C TYR A 123 -8.51 13.06 -0.56
N VAL A 124 -7.81 12.02 -0.11
CA VAL A 124 -8.15 11.28 1.12
C VAL A 124 -8.11 12.21 2.34
N ASP A 125 -7.03 12.96 2.47
CA ASP A 125 -6.80 13.88 3.58
C ASP A 125 -7.80 15.05 3.56
N TYR A 126 -8.06 15.62 2.38
CA TYR A 126 -8.86 16.84 2.21
C TYR A 126 -10.24 16.75 2.86
N ASP A 127 -10.95 15.64 2.69
CA ASP A 127 -12.33 15.54 3.18
C ASP A 127 -12.36 15.49 4.73
N ASP A 128 -11.46 14.74 5.38
CA ASP A 128 -11.38 14.73 6.85
C ASP A 128 -10.96 16.10 7.42
N PHE A 129 -10.05 16.78 6.72
CA PHE A 129 -9.68 18.14 7.07
C PHE A 129 -10.82 19.13 6.87
N SER A 130 -11.58 19.03 5.78
CA SER A 130 -12.70 19.92 5.48
C SER A 130 -13.76 19.87 6.59
N LYS A 131 -14.07 18.67 7.11
CA LYS A 131 -15.00 18.48 8.23
C LYS A 131 -14.46 19.04 9.53
N THR A 132 -13.16 18.84 9.79
CA THR A 132 -12.51 19.39 10.98
C THR A 132 -12.57 20.92 10.98
N LEU A 133 -12.35 21.56 9.83
CA LEU A 133 -12.33 23.03 9.72
C LEU A 133 -13.67 23.69 9.97
N VAL A 134 -14.78 23.00 9.75
CA VAL A 134 -16.11 23.49 10.15
C VAL A 134 -16.15 23.81 11.65
N GLY A 135 -15.45 23.03 12.47
CA GLY A 135 -15.36 23.23 13.93
C GLY A 135 -14.27 24.21 14.38
N TRP A 136 -13.35 24.60 13.50
CA TRP A 136 -12.17 25.43 13.81
C TRP A 136 -11.90 26.47 12.70
N PRO A 137 -12.86 27.36 12.41
CA PRO A 137 -12.77 28.29 11.28
C PRO A 137 -11.55 29.23 11.34
N GLU A 138 -11.03 29.52 12.53
CA GLU A 138 -9.81 30.29 12.75
C GLU A 138 -8.55 29.63 12.17
N ARG A 139 -8.53 28.29 12.02
CA ARG A 139 -7.42 27.54 11.43
C ARG A 139 -7.48 27.44 9.90
N CYS A 140 -8.50 28.00 9.27
CA CYS A 140 -8.70 27.93 7.82
C CYS A 140 -7.51 28.50 7.02
N LYS A 141 -6.86 29.57 7.51
CA LYS A 141 -5.66 30.13 6.87
C LYS A 141 -4.44 29.22 6.94
N GLU A 142 -4.26 28.49 8.05
CA GLU A 142 -3.16 27.54 8.20
C GLU A 142 -3.38 26.34 7.28
N PHE A 143 -4.62 25.87 7.20
CA PHE A 143 -5.00 24.78 6.33
C PHE A 143 -4.88 25.12 4.83
N TYR A 144 -5.35 26.31 4.43
CA TYR A 144 -5.20 26.79 3.06
C TYR A 144 -3.72 26.74 2.61
N LYS A 145 -2.80 27.19 3.48
CA LYS A 145 -1.35 27.11 3.22
C LYS A 145 -0.84 25.67 3.12
N TYR A 146 -1.34 24.76 3.95
CA TYR A 146 -0.97 23.35 3.89
C TYR A 146 -1.40 22.71 2.55
N VAL A 147 -2.65 22.96 2.13
CA VAL A 147 -3.21 22.48 0.86
C VAL A 147 -2.45 23.05 -0.33
N GLU A 148 -2.13 24.35 -0.35
CA GLU A 148 -1.32 24.97 -1.41
C GLU A 148 0.13 24.47 -1.45
N SER A 149 0.68 24.01 -0.31
CA SER A 149 2.08 23.57 -0.24
C SER A 149 2.31 22.13 -0.73
N LYS A 150 1.23 21.40 -1.03
CA LYS A 150 1.24 20.04 -1.56
C LYS A 150 1.25 20.07 -3.09
#